data_AF-A0A1Y2G0A5-F1
#
_entry.id   AF-A0A1Y2G0A5-F1
#
_cell.length_a   1.000
_cell.length_b   1.000
_cell.length_c   1.000
_cell.angle_alpha   90.00
_cell.angle_beta   90.00
_cell.angle_gamma   90.00
#
_symmetry.space_group_name_H-M   'P 1'
#
loop_
_entity.id
_entity.type
_entity.pdbx_description
1 polymer ?
#
loop_
_entity_poly.entity_id
_entity_poly.type
_entity_poly.pdbx_seq_one_letter_code
_entity_poly.pdbx_strand_id
1 'polypeptide(L)'
;MLLKTICAALLLTSAAQAVAIEREGGVELERRAGCPRGKYMDSKGACLACSTVDKDASACSLKAGATKVEVLACKTKFLSPSKSCTSTCPRGYAGADHKCTPCSSLFPNSLLCTATAATSCPYPYYVSQITGKCAPACEEGYFGPIGPGGAPRACQKCSSKYPNSLTCNFYTPMTCKDGFDVYSGACVPSCPATLYHGDDGNCAPCPQSNALTCNAWEALSCEPGFQLYGSHCIKTSTFSNGPYSLMKHTVIGGQIYPEDQTRGYDLSDCAALCTQVAAPFLTWINAAPEELASCWCADQTDITNMWVGDWAPGTLSVTYSMSKELTCAEVAAAVPDNTFATDNCVDVTFTDGVCARISDGGECYAPLDL
;
A
#
# COMPACT_ATOMS: atom_id res chain seq x y z
N MET A 1 -22.21 -18.40 8.42
CA MET A 1 -22.98 -19.66 8.50
C MET A 1 -21.98 -20.79 8.69
N LEU A 2 -22.31 -21.81 9.50
CA LEU A 2 -21.37 -22.80 10.08
C LEU A 2 -20.31 -22.13 11.00
N LEU A 3 -19.86 -22.73 12.11
CA LEU A 3 -20.12 -24.06 12.66
C LEU A 3 -20.34 -23.95 14.20
N LYS A 4 -21.42 -24.52 14.73
CA LYS A 4 -21.61 -24.77 16.17
C LYS A 4 -21.15 -26.20 16.47
N THR A 5 -20.30 -26.44 17.47
CA THR A 5 -20.48 -27.54 18.45
C THR A 5 -19.45 -27.55 19.60
N ILE A 6 -19.96 -27.88 20.80
CA ILE A 6 -19.32 -28.62 21.91
C ILE A 6 -18.05 -28.02 22.56
N CYS A 7 -18.23 -27.48 23.77
CA CYS A 7 -17.35 -27.77 24.89
C CYS A 7 -18.22 -28.21 26.09
N ALA A 8 -17.98 -29.42 26.58
CA ALA A 8 -18.74 -30.00 27.68
C ALA A 8 -18.30 -29.41 29.03
N ALA A 9 -19.25 -29.24 29.95
CA ALA A 9 -18.97 -28.79 31.30
C ALA A 9 -18.32 -29.91 32.14
N LEU A 10 -17.12 -29.67 32.67
CA LEU A 10 -16.57 -30.44 33.79
C LEU A 10 -16.68 -29.61 35.08
N LEU A 11 -17.80 -29.77 35.77
CA LEU A 11 -17.97 -29.30 37.15
C LEU A 11 -17.41 -30.36 38.11
N LEU A 12 -16.13 -30.23 38.46
CA LEU A 12 -15.51 -31.01 39.54
C LEU A 12 -15.90 -30.41 40.90
N THR A 13 -16.96 -30.94 41.49
CA THR A 13 -17.38 -30.63 42.86
C THR A 13 -16.45 -31.27 43.88
N SER A 14 -15.45 -30.51 44.35
CA SER A 14 -14.60 -30.93 45.47
C SER A 14 -15.38 -30.87 46.78
N ALA A 15 -15.98 -31.99 47.19
CA ALA A 15 -16.62 -32.15 48.49
C ALA A 15 -15.57 -32.16 49.60
N ALA A 16 -15.37 -31.01 50.26
CA ALA A 16 -14.52 -30.93 51.45
C ALA A 16 -15.22 -31.62 52.62
N GLN A 17 -14.74 -32.81 53.00
CA GLN A 17 -15.21 -33.51 54.19
C GLN A 17 -14.70 -32.78 55.44
N ALA A 18 -15.61 -32.09 56.13
CA ALA A 18 -15.32 -31.48 57.42
C ALA A 18 -15.24 -32.59 58.49
N VAL A 19 -14.03 -33.10 58.74
CA VAL A 19 -13.77 -34.00 59.87
C VAL A 19 -13.86 -33.18 61.16
N ALA A 20 -14.95 -33.38 61.91
CA ALA A 20 -15.08 -32.86 63.26
C ALA A 20 -14.10 -33.61 64.17
N ILE A 21 -12.99 -32.95 64.54
CA ILE A 21 -12.10 -33.44 65.59
C ILE A 21 -12.68 -32.97 66.92
N GLU A 22 -13.41 -33.85 67.59
CA GLU A 22 -13.76 -33.66 69.00
C GLU A 22 -12.47 -33.67 69.82
N ARG A 23 -12.16 -32.54 70.46
CA ARG A 23 -11.05 -32.43 71.41
C ARG A 23 -11.62 -32.62 72.81
N GLU A 24 -11.35 -33.78 73.40
CA GLU A 24 -11.63 -34.01 74.82
C GLU A 24 -10.89 -33.01 75.73
N GLY A 25 -11.46 -32.77 76.90
CA GLY A 25 -11.08 -31.69 77.79
C GLY A 25 -9.67 -31.81 78.36
N GLY A 26 -8.95 -30.69 78.35
CA GLY A 26 -7.65 -30.56 79.01
C GLY A 26 -7.41 -29.12 79.45
N VAL A 27 -7.70 -28.86 80.73
CA VAL A 27 -7.35 -27.66 81.54
C VAL A 27 -7.45 -26.31 80.81
N GLU A 28 -8.48 -25.55 81.17
CA GLU A 28 -8.68 -24.16 80.76
C GLU A 28 -7.53 -23.26 81.25
N LEU A 29 -6.45 -23.22 80.46
CA LEU A 29 -5.32 -22.32 80.68
C LEU A 29 -5.85 -20.89 80.59
N GLU A 30 -5.78 -20.15 81.70
CA GLU A 30 -6.35 -18.80 81.81
C GLU A 30 -6.08 -17.98 80.56
N ARG A 31 -7.17 -17.59 79.90
CA ARG A 31 -7.20 -16.89 78.62
C ARG A 31 -6.63 -15.48 78.80
N ARG A 32 -5.29 -15.38 78.90
CA ARG A 32 -4.53 -14.16 79.19
C ARG A 32 -5.13 -13.01 78.39
N ALA A 33 -5.75 -12.06 79.10
CA ALA A 33 -6.46 -10.96 78.49
C ALA A 33 -5.51 -10.21 77.55
N GLY A 34 -5.82 -10.22 76.25
CA GLY A 34 -5.02 -9.50 75.27
C GLY A 34 -5.01 -8.01 75.59
N CYS A 35 -3.86 -7.35 75.39
CA CYS A 35 -3.79 -5.90 75.54
C CYS A 35 -4.79 -5.19 74.62
N PRO A 36 -5.36 -4.05 75.04
CA PRO A 36 -6.29 -3.29 74.21
C PRO A 36 -5.61 -2.79 72.92
N ARG A 37 -6.43 -2.48 71.89
CA ARG A 37 -5.95 -1.97 70.59
C ARG A 37 -4.95 -0.81 70.78
N GLY A 38 -3.85 -0.85 70.04
CA GLY A 38 -2.74 0.11 70.14
C GLY A 38 -1.72 -0.20 71.25
N LYS A 39 -1.83 -1.32 71.96
CA LYS A 39 -0.85 -1.81 72.94
C LYS A 39 -0.38 -3.23 72.65
N TYR A 40 0.81 -3.58 73.15
CA TYR A 40 1.37 -4.93 73.15
C TYR A 40 1.79 -5.35 74.57
N MET A 41 1.82 -6.65 74.84
CA MET A 41 2.29 -7.19 76.12
C MET A 41 3.81 -7.37 76.07
N ASP A 42 4.53 -6.84 77.06
CA ASP A 42 5.96 -7.06 77.22
C ASP A 42 6.28 -8.41 77.90
N SER A 43 7.58 -8.72 78.08
CA SER A 43 8.03 -9.96 78.74
C SER A 43 7.68 -10.05 80.23
N LYS A 44 7.23 -8.96 80.86
CA LYS A 44 6.77 -8.89 82.26
C LYS A 44 5.25 -8.94 82.39
N GLY A 45 4.51 -8.99 81.27
CA GLY A 45 3.04 -8.99 81.25
C GLY A 45 2.42 -7.59 81.22
N ALA A 46 3.20 -6.51 81.12
CA ALA A 46 2.69 -5.15 81.07
C ALA A 46 2.26 -4.74 79.65
N CYS A 47 1.12 -4.05 79.53
CA CYS A 47 0.63 -3.55 78.24
C CYS A 47 1.23 -2.18 77.90
N LEU A 48 2.26 -2.17 77.05
CA LEU A 48 2.95 -0.98 76.55
C LEU A 48 2.31 -0.47 75.25
N ALA A 49 2.30 0.85 75.02
CA ALA A 49 1.72 1.44 73.82
C ALA A 49 2.62 1.26 72.59
N CYS A 50 2.05 0.90 71.43
CA CYS A 50 2.82 0.70 70.20
C CYS A 50 3.58 1.97 69.76
N SER A 51 3.13 3.15 70.18
CA SER A 51 3.81 4.43 69.97
C SER A 51 5.19 4.55 70.64
N THR A 52 5.54 3.65 71.57
CA THR A 52 6.91 3.58 72.14
C THR A 52 7.89 2.82 71.23
N VAL A 53 7.38 2.03 70.29
CA VAL A 53 8.19 1.28 69.30
C VAL A 53 8.35 2.10 68.02
N ASP A 54 7.24 2.67 67.52
CA ASP A 54 7.22 3.61 66.40
C ASP A 54 6.08 4.61 66.63
N LYS A 55 6.37 5.91 66.54
CA LYS A 55 5.40 6.99 66.84
C LYS A 55 4.10 6.87 66.02
N ASP A 56 4.17 6.35 64.80
CA ASP A 56 3.01 6.19 63.92
C ASP A 56 2.36 4.79 64.00
N ALA A 57 2.87 3.85 64.82
CA ALA A 57 2.24 2.53 64.94
C ALA A 57 0.82 2.60 65.53
N SER A 58 -0.13 1.98 64.84
CA SER A 58 -1.51 1.77 65.29
C SER A 58 -1.73 0.36 65.88
N ALA A 59 -0.92 -0.62 65.46
CA ALA A 59 -0.87 -1.97 66.03
C ALA A 59 0.54 -2.55 65.96
N CYS A 60 0.88 -3.40 66.92
CA CYS A 60 2.18 -4.05 67.05
C CYS A 60 2.05 -5.34 67.88
N SER A 61 3.00 -6.26 67.77
CA SER A 61 3.05 -7.46 68.62
C SER A 61 4.48 -7.89 68.94
N LEU A 62 4.63 -8.53 70.10
CA LEU A 62 5.83 -9.28 70.47
C LEU A 62 5.52 -10.76 70.23
N LYS A 63 6.22 -11.41 69.30
CA LYS A 63 6.09 -12.86 69.10
C LYS A 63 6.66 -13.59 70.32
N ALA A 64 6.07 -14.73 70.68
CA ALA A 64 6.60 -15.57 71.76
C ALA A 64 8.06 -15.94 71.48
N GLY A 65 8.95 -15.69 72.45
CA GLY A 65 10.39 -15.90 72.32
C GLY A 65 11.16 -14.82 71.54
N ALA A 66 10.48 -13.83 70.93
CA ALA A 66 11.16 -12.72 70.26
C ALA A 66 11.58 -11.64 71.27
N THR A 67 12.75 -11.03 71.05
CA THR A 67 13.24 -9.86 71.79
C THR A 67 12.84 -8.52 71.16
N LYS A 68 12.35 -8.54 69.91
CA LYS A 68 11.97 -7.36 69.13
C LYS A 68 10.46 -7.34 68.88
N VAL A 69 9.84 -6.19 69.13
CA VAL A 69 8.43 -5.93 68.80
C VAL A 69 8.31 -5.64 67.30
N GLU A 70 7.35 -6.26 66.63
CA GLU A 70 7.03 -6.01 65.22
C GLU A 70 5.85 -5.03 65.11
N VAL A 71 5.96 -3.99 64.29
CA VAL A 71 4.81 -3.15 63.92
C VAL A 71 3.93 -3.93 62.93
N LEU A 72 2.62 -3.94 63.17
CA LEU A 72 1.62 -4.66 62.38
C LEU A 72 0.75 -3.71 61.54
N ALA A 73 0.59 -2.46 61.97
CA ALA A 73 -0.12 -1.42 61.22
C ALA A 73 0.35 -0.01 61.65
N CYS A 74 0.22 0.96 60.75
CA CYS A 74 0.54 2.37 60.95
C CYS A 74 -0.77 3.20 61.05
N LYS A 75 -0.68 4.47 61.46
CA LYS A 75 -1.84 5.39 61.59
C LYS A 75 -2.02 6.25 60.34
N THR A 76 -0.92 6.80 59.83
CA THR A 76 -0.90 7.75 58.71
C THR A 76 0.13 7.36 57.65
N LYS A 77 1.20 6.69 58.05
CA LYS A 77 2.32 6.24 57.21
C LYS A 77 2.07 4.85 56.60
N PHE A 78 3.03 4.37 55.83
CA PHE A 78 3.04 3.03 55.25
C PHE A 78 3.88 2.06 56.10
N LEU A 79 3.37 0.86 56.32
CA LEU A 79 4.13 -0.23 56.94
C LEU A 79 5.18 -0.77 55.97
N SER A 80 6.45 -0.60 56.30
CA SER A 80 7.59 -1.06 55.53
C SER A 80 7.80 -2.58 55.63
N PRO A 81 8.54 -3.20 54.70
CA PRO A 81 8.92 -4.62 54.80
C PRO A 81 9.71 -4.96 56.07
N SER A 82 10.48 -4.00 56.59
CA SER A 82 11.28 -4.12 57.82
C SER A 82 10.47 -3.90 59.11
N LYS A 83 9.13 -3.84 59.02
CA LYS A 83 8.18 -3.68 60.14
C LYS A 83 8.32 -2.36 60.90
N SER A 84 8.45 -1.25 60.15
CA SER A 84 8.44 0.13 60.66
C SER A 84 7.54 1.05 59.83
N CYS A 85 7.11 2.19 60.36
CA CYS A 85 6.21 3.12 59.68
C CYS A 85 6.98 4.24 58.94
N THR A 86 6.93 4.20 57.60
CA THR A 86 7.64 5.15 56.73
C THR A 86 6.68 6.04 55.93
N SER A 87 7.06 7.31 55.73
CA SER A 87 6.32 8.23 54.83
C SER A 87 6.49 7.86 53.35
N THR A 88 7.56 7.15 53.01
CA THR A 88 7.91 6.77 51.63
C THR A 88 8.34 5.32 51.60
N CYS A 89 7.75 4.52 50.73
CA CYS A 89 8.13 3.11 50.59
C CYS A 89 9.54 2.96 49.99
N PRO A 90 10.29 1.91 50.39
CA PRO A 90 11.61 1.65 49.84
C PRO A 90 11.53 1.30 48.34
N ARG A 91 12.66 1.47 47.63
CA ARG A 91 12.76 1.17 46.20
C ARG A 91 12.29 -0.27 45.92
N GLY A 92 11.42 -0.43 44.92
CA GLY A 92 10.78 -1.71 44.58
C GLY A 92 9.43 -1.97 45.26
N TYR A 93 8.93 -1.02 46.05
CA TYR A 93 7.62 -1.08 46.71
C TYR A 93 6.82 0.20 46.46
N ALA A 94 5.50 0.08 46.36
CA ALA A 94 4.57 1.21 46.36
C ALA A 94 3.67 1.20 47.60
N GLY A 95 3.21 2.39 48.00
CA GLY A 95 2.26 2.56 49.08
C GLY A 95 0.84 2.26 48.63
N ALA A 96 0.21 1.24 49.23
CA ALA A 96 -1.21 0.91 49.06
C ALA A 96 -1.78 0.48 50.42
N ASP A 97 -2.97 0.95 50.80
CA ASP A 97 -3.66 0.59 52.06
C ASP A 97 -2.78 0.65 53.32
N HIS A 98 -2.03 1.75 53.48
CA HIS A 98 -1.06 1.96 54.56
C HIS A 98 0.02 0.87 54.68
N LYS A 99 0.34 0.17 53.59
CA LYS A 99 1.41 -0.83 53.49
C LYS A 99 2.31 -0.55 52.29
N CYS A 100 3.57 -0.92 52.40
CA CYS A 100 4.47 -0.99 51.26
C CYS A 100 4.34 -2.36 50.60
N THR A 101 3.65 -2.41 49.46
CA THR A 101 3.42 -3.63 48.68
C THR A 101 4.50 -3.76 47.60
N PRO A 102 5.10 -4.96 47.38
CA PRO A 102 6.10 -5.16 46.33
C PRO A 102 5.54 -4.81 44.95
N CYS A 103 6.32 -4.12 44.13
CA CYS A 103 5.88 -3.72 42.79
C CYS A 103 5.55 -4.92 41.90
N SER A 104 6.29 -6.03 42.02
CA SER A 104 6.03 -7.29 41.32
C SER A 104 4.70 -7.95 41.71
N SER A 105 4.14 -7.64 42.88
CA SER A 105 2.83 -8.13 43.34
C SER A 105 1.66 -7.28 42.85
N LEU A 106 1.88 -5.97 42.64
CA LEU A 106 0.88 -5.06 42.05
C LEU A 106 0.85 -5.17 40.53
N PHE A 107 2.04 -5.23 39.92
CA PHE A 107 2.26 -5.26 38.48
C PHE A 107 3.27 -6.38 38.16
N PRO A 108 2.82 -7.53 37.63
CA PRO A 108 3.71 -8.61 37.25
C PRO A 108 4.87 -8.11 36.36
N ASN A 109 6.07 -8.61 36.63
CA ASN A 109 7.32 -8.19 35.97
C ASN A 109 7.71 -6.71 36.18
N SER A 110 7.21 -6.01 37.19
CA SER A 110 7.65 -4.64 37.51
C SER A 110 8.85 -4.60 38.45
N LEU A 111 9.85 -3.75 38.15
CA LEU A 111 10.96 -3.42 39.04
C LEU A 111 10.65 -2.22 39.94
N LEU A 112 9.97 -1.20 39.40
CA LEU A 112 9.57 0.03 40.10
C LEU A 112 8.15 0.39 39.68
N CYS A 113 7.37 0.98 40.60
CA CYS A 113 5.97 1.30 40.40
C CYS A 113 5.52 2.45 41.32
N THR A 114 4.38 3.05 40.98
CA THR A 114 3.53 3.84 41.86
C THR A 114 2.40 2.96 42.40
N ALA A 115 1.44 3.54 43.14
CA ALA A 115 0.23 2.83 43.55
C ALA A 115 -0.67 2.41 42.37
N THR A 116 -0.52 3.03 41.19
CA THR A 116 -1.44 2.89 40.05
C THR A 116 -0.81 2.34 38.77
N ALA A 117 0.51 2.42 38.61
CA ALA A 117 1.21 1.92 37.42
C ALA A 117 2.67 1.50 37.71
N ALA A 118 3.20 0.57 36.92
CA ALA A 118 4.62 0.32 36.80
C ALA A 118 5.35 1.54 36.19
N THR A 119 6.54 1.84 36.69
CA THR A 119 7.43 2.91 36.19
C THR A 119 8.75 2.37 35.64
N SER A 120 9.06 1.09 35.87
CA SER A 120 10.20 0.40 35.27
C SER A 120 9.97 -1.11 35.19
N CYS A 121 10.33 -1.70 34.06
CA CYS A 121 10.29 -3.13 33.78
C CYS A 121 11.70 -3.67 33.45
N PRO A 122 12.02 -4.93 33.78
CA PRO A 122 13.27 -5.58 33.38
C PRO A 122 13.21 -5.99 31.91
N TYR A 123 14.36 -6.26 31.30
CA TYR A 123 14.41 -6.94 30.01
C TYR A 123 13.74 -8.34 30.10
N PRO A 124 12.95 -8.80 29.11
CA PRO A 124 12.65 -8.18 27.82
C PRO A 124 11.43 -7.22 27.82
N TYR A 125 10.81 -6.94 28.97
CA TYR A 125 9.56 -6.19 29.08
C TYR A 125 9.70 -4.66 28.97
N TYR A 126 8.59 -4.00 28.62
CA TYR A 126 8.42 -2.54 28.52
C TYR A 126 7.22 -2.06 29.35
N VAL A 127 7.29 -0.81 29.83
CA VAL A 127 6.16 -0.11 30.48
C VAL A 127 5.18 0.36 29.40
N SER A 128 4.02 -0.28 29.36
CA SER A 128 2.84 0.13 28.58
C SER A 128 2.40 1.54 28.98
N GLN A 129 2.17 2.41 27.99
CA GLN A 129 1.64 3.76 28.22
C GLN A 129 0.11 3.78 28.37
N ILE A 130 -0.58 2.71 27.94
CA ILE A 130 -2.05 2.62 27.96
C ILE A 130 -2.52 1.98 29.28
N THR A 131 -1.89 0.87 29.68
CA THR A 131 -2.30 0.07 30.84
C THR A 131 -1.45 0.31 32.09
N GLY A 132 -0.29 0.95 31.95
CA GLY A 132 0.67 1.13 33.05
C GLY A 132 1.31 -0.18 33.53
N LYS A 133 1.25 -1.27 32.76
CA LYS A 133 1.79 -2.60 33.13
C LYS A 133 3.06 -2.92 32.34
N CYS A 134 3.78 -3.95 32.79
CA CYS A 134 4.92 -4.49 32.04
C CYS A 134 4.46 -5.51 31.00
N ALA A 135 4.77 -5.27 29.72
CA ALA A 135 4.41 -6.12 28.58
C ALA A 135 5.66 -6.49 27.75
N PRO A 136 5.73 -7.69 27.14
CA PRO A 136 6.91 -8.12 26.36
C PRO A 136 7.06 -7.38 25.02
N ALA A 137 5.96 -6.81 24.52
CA ALA A 137 5.89 -5.94 23.36
C ALA A 137 5.06 -4.70 23.71
N CYS A 138 5.21 -3.64 22.91
CA CYS A 138 4.37 -2.45 23.00
C CYS A 138 3.06 -2.61 22.22
N GLU A 139 2.05 -1.84 22.60
CA GLU A 139 0.77 -1.83 21.90
C GLU A 139 0.86 -1.21 20.50
N GLU A 140 -0.18 -1.41 19.70
CA GLU A 140 -0.28 -0.84 18.36
C GLU A 140 -0.09 0.68 18.38
N GLY A 141 0.76 1.17 17.47
CA GLY A 141 1.19 2.56 17.42
C GLY A 141 2.18 3.00 18.49
N TYR A 142 2.79 2.05 19.20
CA TYR A 142 3.93 2.28 20.08
C TYR A 142 5.10 1.35 19.73
N PHE A 143 6.33 1.80 20.00
CA PHE A 143 7.54 1.00 19.84
C PHE A 143 8.35 0.97 21.15
N GLY A 144 9.09 -0.12 21.36
CA GLY A 144 10.02 -0.27 22.47
C GLY A 144 11.41 0.25 22.08
N PRO A 145 11.94 1.32 22.71
CA PRO A 145 13.25 1.85 22.34
C PRO A 145 14.38 0.91 22.76
N ILE A 146 15.29 0.62 21.83
CA ILE A 146 16.52 -0.16 22.08
C ILE A 146 17.60 0.80 22.59
N GLY A 147 17.40 1.34 23.79
CA GLY A 147 18.33 2.26 24.42
C GLY A 147 19.52 1.53 25.08
N PRO A 148 20.78 1.82 24.72
CA PRO A 148 21.92 1.42 25.55
C PRO A 148 21.88 2.17 26.89
N GLY A 149 22.18 1.49 28.00
CA GLY A 149 22.47 2.17 29.28
C GLY A 149 21.28 2.42 30.23
N GLY A 150 20.27 1.55 30.27
CA GLY A 150 19.36 1.49 31.44
C GLY A 150 18.34 2.63 31.58
N ALA A 151 18.11 3.40 30.52
CA ALA A 151 16.91 4.24 30.42
C ALA A 151 15.64 3.38 30.66
N PRO A 152 14.59 3.90 31.30
CA PRO A 152 13.38 3.13 31.56
C PRO A 152 12.81 2.62 30.24
N ARG A 153 12.68 1.30 30.11
CA ARG A 153 12.12 0.63 28.93
C ARG A 153 10.63 0.91 28.89
N ALA A 154 10.24 2.09 28.42
CA ALA A 154 8.86 2.52 28.28
C ALA A 154 8.48 2.57 26.80
N CYS A 155 7.27 2.14 26.47
CA CYS A 155 6.73 2.22 25.12
C CYS A 155 6.62 3.69 24.69
N GLN A 156 7.07 4.02 23.49
CA GLN A 156 7.01 5.38 22.95
C GLN A 156 6.04 5.41 21.77
N LYS A 157 5.19 6.44 21.69
CA LYS A 157 4.19 6.53 20.62
C LYS A 157 4.87 6.82 19.29
N CYS A 158 4.55 6.08 18.24
CA CYS A 158 5.16 6.26 16.91
C CYS A 158 5.05 7.69 16.42
N SER A 159 3.85 8.28 16.53
CA SER A 159 3.59 9.68 16.14
C SER A 159 4.40 10.75 16.90
N SER A 160 5.06 10.40 18.01
CA SER A 160 5.93 11.33 18.77
C SER A 160 7.38 11.35 18.29
N LYS A 161 7.84 10.30 17.60
CA LYS A 161 9.15 10.23 16.97
C LYS A 161 9.08 10.48 15.46
N TYR A 162 8.07 9.90 14.81
CA TYR A 162 7.81 10.01 13.38
C TYR A 162 6.43 10.65 13.18
N PRO A 163 6.36 11.97 12.87
CA PRO A 163 5.10 12.62 12.56
C PRO A 163 4.30 11.83 11.51
N ASN A 164 2.99 11.76 11.68
CA ASN A 164 2.05 11.02 10.82
C ASN A 164 2.24 9.50 10.70
N SER A 165 3.15 8.89 11.47
CA SER A 165 3.24 7.42 11.58
C SER A 165 2.08 6.83 12.38
N LEU A 166 1.49 5.74 11.86
CA LEU A 166 0.58 4.86 12.58
C LEU A 166 1.37 3.78 13.32
N THR A 167 2.21 3.00 12.63
CA THR A 167 3.11 1.99 13.22
C THR A 167 4.57 2.25 12.86
N CYS A 168 5.49 1.82 13.71
CA CYS A 168 6.91 2.08 13.57
C CYS A 168 7.76 1.08 14.37
N ASN A 169 9.05 1.03 14.03
CA ASN A 169 10.08 0.38 14.83
C ASN A 169 11.04 1.45 15.39
N PHE A 170 12.16 1.03 15.99
CA PHE A 170 13.13 1.97 16.56
C PHE A 170 13.84 2.86 15.52
N TYR A 171 13.94 2.43 14.26
CA TYR A 171 14.68 3.10 13.20
C TYR A 171 13.78 3.89 12.25
N THR A 172 12.62 3.35 11.87
CA THR A 172 11.72 3.94 10.85
C THR A 172 10.23 3.84 11.24
N PRO A 173 9.35 4.67 10.66
CA PRO A 173 7.95 4.28 10.51
C PRO A 173 7.85 3.00 9.67
N MET A 174 6.75 2.27 9.86
CA MET A 174 6.38 1.07 9.11
C MET A 174 5.05 1.26 8.39
N THR A 175 4.13 2.03 8.96
CA THR A 175 2.93 2.54 8.27
C THR A 175 2.67 3.99 8.67
N CYS A 176 2.04 4.72 7.76
CA CYS A 176 1.65 6.11 7.92
C CYS A 176 0.12 6.24 7.99
N LYS A 177 -0.38 7.42 8.37
CA LYS A 177 -1.81 7.75 8.28
C LYS A 177 -2.23 7.93 6.82
N ASP A 178 -3.52 7.74 6.55
CA ASP A 178 -4.15 8.03 5.27
C ASP A 178 -3.70 9.37 4.68
N GLY A 179 -3.32 9.38 3.40
CA GLY A 179 -2.75 10.54 2.72
C GLY A 179 -1.26 10.78 2.99
N PHE A 180 -0.54 9.82 3.58
CA PHE A 180 0.91 9.83 3.75
C PHE A 180 1.53 8.46 3.40
N ASP A 181 2.71 8.51 2.79
CA ASP A 181 3.50 7.35 2.40
C ASP A 181 4.80 7.25 3.20
N VAL A 182 5.30 6.03 3.41
CA VAL A 182 6.66 5.84 3.92
C VAL A 182 7.67 6.13 2.80
N TYR A 183 8.55 7.10 3.03
CA TYR A 183 9.72 7.36 2.20
C TYR A 183 10.93 7.74 3.04
N SER A 184 12.07 7.12 2.77
CA SER A 184 13.37 7.43 3.40
C SER A 184 13.33 7.53 4.94
N GLY A 185 12.54 6.67 5.59
CA GLY A 185 12.39 6.65 7.05
C GLY A 185 11.48 7.74 7.63
N ALA A 186 10.66 8.41 6.82
CA ALA A 186 9.66 9.39 7.23
C ALA A 186 8.29 9.11 6.58
N CYS A 187 7.23 9.70 7.14
CA CYS A 187 5.91 9.75 6.49
C CYS A 187 5.77 11.06 5.71
N VAL A 188 5.65 10.98 4.38
CA VAL A 188 5.57 12.13 3.46
C VAL A 188 4.18 12.23 2.83
N PRO A 189 3.62 13.44 2.60
CA PRO A 189 2.28 13.60 2.02
C PRO A 189 2.22 13.36 0.50
N SER A 190 3.38 13.21 -0.15
CA SER A 190 3.51 12.91 -1.57
C SER A 190 4.88 12.29 -1.81
N CYS A 191 4.95 11.32 -2.72
CA CYS A 191 6.22 10.73 -3.11
C CYS A 191 7.08 11.73 -3.92
N PRO A 192 8.43 11.64 -3.84
CA PRO A 192 9.33 12.38 -4.73
C PRO A 192 9.04 12.08 -6.20
N ALA A 193 9.38 12.99 -7.10
CA ALA A 193 8.99 12.94 -8.52
C ALA A 193 9.24 11.59 -9.23
N THR A 194 10.32 10.87 -8.90
CA THR A 194 10.69 9.58 -9.52
C THR A 194 10.02 8.35 -8.91
N LEU A 195 9.11 8.53 -7.95
CA LEU A 195 8.43 7.48 -7.18
C LEU A 195 6.92 7.72 -7.17
N TYR A 196 6.13 6.67 -7.02
CA TYR A 196 4.68 6.73 -6.94
C TYR A 196 4.14 6.16 -5.63
N HIS A 197 2.88 6.46 -5.34
CA HIS A 197 2.12 5.92 -4.21
C HIS A 197 1.83 4.43 -4.45
N GLY A 198 2.51 3.53 -3.72
CA GLY A 198 2.22 2.10 -3.74
C GLY A 198 0.97 1.76 -2.93
N ASP A 199 0.24 0.72 -3.35
CA ASP A 199 -0.98 0.24 -2.66
C ASP A 199 -0.73 -0.23 -1.20
N ASP A 200 0.54 -0.40 -0.82
CA ASP A 200 1.01 -0.76 0.52
C ASP A 200 1.35 0.46 1.41
N GLY A 201 1.16 1.68 0.91
CA GLY A 201 1.48 2.93 1.62
C GLY A 201 2.98 3.26 1.67
N ASN A 202 3.76 2.71 0.74
CA ASN A 202 5.18 3.02 0.55
C ASN A 202 5.39 3.77 -0.78
N CYS A 203 6.36 4.68 -0.83
CA CYS A 203 6.79 5.26 -2.10
C CYS A 203 7.62 4.27 -2.91
N ALA A 204 7.06 3.76 -4.00
CA ALA A 204 7.65 2.73 -4.85
C ALA A 204 8.31 3.32 -6.12
N PRO A 205 9.38 2.71 -6.64
CA PRO A 205 9.96 3.10 -7.92
C PRO A 205 9.05 2.69 -9.07
N CYS A 206 9.01 3.48 -10.14
CA CYS A 206 8.19 3.16 -11.31
C CYS A 206 8.48 1.75 -11.86
N PRO A 207 7.45 0.93 -12.11
CA PRO A 207 7.65 -0.44 -12.60
C PRO A 207 8.20 -0.48 -14.03
N GLN A 208 7.99 0.60 -14.80
CA GLN A 208 8.46 0.75 -16.17
C GLN A 208 9.78 1.52 -16.20
N SER A 209 10.79 0.97 -16.90
CA SER A 209 12.11 1.58 -16.99
C SER A 209 12.10 2.91 -17.75
N ASN A 210 12.90 3.87 -17.29
CA ASN A 210 13.01 5.22 -17.86
C ASN A 210 11.73 6.08 -17.74
N ALA A 211 10.76 5.66 -16.92
CA ALA A 211 9.64 6.49 -16.50
C ALA A 211 10.10 7.51 -15.44
N LEU A 212 9.85 8.79 -15.69
CA LEU A 212 10.15 9.88 -14.77
C LEU A 212 9.04 10.05 -13.73
N THR A 213 7.77 9.86 -14.12
CA THR A 213 6.60 9.78 -13.23
C THR A 213 5.69 8.65 -13.70
N CYS A 214 4.93 8.04 -12.80
CA CYS A 214 4.08 6.88 -13.09
C CYS A 214 2.92 6.76 -12.09
N ASN A 215 1.98 5.87 -12.38
CA ASN A 215 1.11 5.25 -11.38
C ASN A 215 1.46 3.75 -11.26
N ALA A 216 0.64 2.95 -10.58
CA ALA A 216 0.88 1.52 -10.38
C ALA A 216 0.91 0.67 -11.68
N TRP A 217 0.41 1.20 -12.81
CA TRP A 217 0.18 0.46 -14.05
C TRP A 217 0.93 1.02 -15.26
N GLU A 218 1.17 2.33 -15.31
CA GLU A 218 1.66 3.04 -16.49
C GLU A 218 2.59 4.21 -16.17
N ALA A 219 3.48 4.53 -17.11
CA ALA A 219 4.25 5.77 -17.09
C ALA A 219 3.35 6.97 -17.45
N LEU A 220 3.57 8.10 -16.75
CA LEU A 220 2.88 9.37 -16.97
C LEU A 220 3.82 10.44 -17.54
N SER A 221 5.13 10.27 -17.38
CA SER A 221 6.17 11.02 -18.07
C SER A 221 7.47 10.22 -18.11
N CYS A 222 8.41 10.61 -18.97
CA CYS A 222 9.63 9.86 -19.25
C CYS A 222 10.89 10.67 -18.95
N GLU A 223 11.99 9.97 -18.69
CA GLU A 223 13.31 10.57 -18.53
C GLU A 223 13.78 11.25 -19.82
N PRO A 224 14.65 12.28 -19.74
CA PRO A 224 15.18 12.96 -20.93
C PRO A 224 15.82 11.99 -21.94
N GLY A 225 15.40 12.05 -23.20
CA GLY A 225 15.82 11.12 -24.25
C GLY A 225 14.90 9.91 -24.46
N PHE A 226 13.76 9.88 -23.75
CA PHE A 226 12.65 8.97 -23.96
C PHE A 226 11.37 9.76 -24.25
N GLN A 227 10.45 9.16 -25.00
CA GLN A 227 9.11 9.68 -25.26
C GLN A 227 8.07 8.72 -24.68
N LEU A 228 6.99 9.28 -24.13
CA LEU A 228 5.85 8.49 -23.67
C LEU A 228 5.04 8.05 -24.89
N TYR A 229 4.91 6.75 -25.06
CA TYR A 229 4.17 6.13 -26.14
C TYR A 229 3.26 5.05 -25.53
N GLY A 230 1.94 5.28 -25.59
CA GLY A 230 0.99 4.59 -24.73
C GLY A 230 1.37 4.75 -23.26
N SER A 231 1.44 3.63 -22.54
CA SER A 231 1.84 3.54 -21.12
C SER A 231 3.36 3.36 -20.90
N HIS A 232 4.18 3.43 -21.96
CA HIS A 232 5.60 3.07 -21.93
C HIS A 232 6.54 4.19 -22.41
N CYS A 233 7.65 4.37 -21.72
CA CYS A 233 8.75 5.23 -22.12
C CYS A 233 9.71 4.53 -23.10
N ILE A 234 9.71 4.98 -24.35
CA ILE A 234 10.52 4.44 -25.44
C ILE A 234 11.64 5.44 -25.80
N LYS A 235 12.87 4.94 -26.01
CA LYS A 235 14.02 5.79 -26.28
C LYS A 235 13.86 6.51 -27.63
N THR A 236 14.03 7.83 -27.67
CA THR A 236 13.74 8.64 -28.87
C THR A 236 14.62 8.29 -30.06
N SER A 237 15.84 7.78 -29.83
CA SER A 237 16.75 7.32 -30.91
C SER A 237 16.24 6.10 -31.70
N THR A 238 15.27 5.36 -31.16
CA THR A 238 14.75 4.14 -31.80
C THR A 238 13.80 4.44 -32.96
N PHE A 239 13.25 5.66 -33.04
CA PHE A 239 12.47 6.16 -34.19
C PHE A 239 13.34 6.49 -35.42
N SER A 240 14.47 5.80 -35.56
CA SER A 240 15.20 5.73 -36.83
C SER A 240 14.59 4.66 -37.78
N ASN A 241 13.99 3.60 -37.22
CA ASN A 241 13.29 2.50 -37.92
C ASN A 241 12.49 1.66 -36.89
N GLY A 242 11.17 1.78 -36.81
CA GLY A 242 10.28 0.94 -35.98
C GLY A 242 9.79 -0.37 -36.64
N PRO A 243 8.99 -1.20 -35.98
CA PRO A 243 8.73 -2.58 -36.45
C PRO A 243 7.83 -2.75 -37.68
N TYR A 244 7.04 -1.76 -38.12
CA TYR A 244 6.09 -1.91 -39.22
C TYR A 244 6.33 -0.85 -40.30
N SER A 245 6.53 -1.27 -41.54
CA SER A 245 6.68 -0.33 -42.66
C SER A 245 5.32 0.25 -43.07
N LEU A 246 5.17 1.57 -43.10
CA LEU A 246 4.23 2.18 -44.03
C LEU A 246 4.75 1.86 -45.43
N MET A 247 4.01 1.06 -46.20
CA MET A 247 4.32 0.83 -47.61
C MET A 247 3.41 1.71 -48.45
N LYS A 248 4.01 2.71 -49.10
CA LYS A 248 3.36 3.34 -50.25
C LYS A 248 3.53 2.38 -51.43
N HIS A 249 2.44 1.80 -51.89
CA HIS A 249 2.44 0.89 -53.03
C HIS A 249 2.08 1.62 -54.31
N THR A 250 2.90 1.39 -55.33
CA THR A 250 2.59 1.77 -56.71
C THR A 250 2.44 0.46 -57.49
N VAL A 251 1.24 0.21 -58.01
CA VAL A 251 0.91 -1.01 -58.74
C VAL A 251 1.28 -0.81 -60.20
N ILE A 252 2.22 -1.62 -60.72
CA ILE A 252 2.65 -1.56 -62.12
C ILE A 252 2.51 -2.97 -62.71
N GLY A 253 1.64 -3.12 -63.71
CA GLY A 253 1.45 -4.39 -64.43
C GLY A 253 0.94 -5.55 -63.56
N GLY A 254 0.14 -5.26 -62.52
CA GLY A 254 -0.36 -6.27 -61.58
C GLY A 254 0.67 -6.75 -60.56
N GLN A 255 1.90 -6.22 -60.58
CA GLN A 255 2.87 -6.40 -59.50
C GLN A 255 2.84 -5.19 -58.56
N ILE A 256 2.84 -5.50 -57.27
CA ILE A 256 2.86 -4.53 -56.17
C ILE A 256 4.33 -4.20 -55.88
N TYR A 257 4.78 -3.00 -56.25
CA TYR A 257 6.12 -2.52 -55.92
C TYR A 257 6.05 -1.62 -54.67
N PRO A 258 6.84 -1.87 -53.62
CA PRO A 258 6.97 -0.96 -52.49
C PRO A 258 7.88 0.21 -52.89
N GLU A 259 7.32 1.42 -52.96
CA GLU A 259 8.04 2.60 -53.46
C GLU A 259 8.75 3.38 -52.36
N ASP A 260 8.27 3.27 -51.11
CA ASP A 260 8.96 3.70 -49.90
C ASP A 260 8.57 2.80 -48.71
N GLN A 261 9.53 2.49 -47.83
CA GLN A 261 9.31 1.75 -46.56
C GLN A 261 9.70 2.61 -45.35
N THR A 262 8.74 3.31 -44.73
CA THR A 262 8.96 3.98 -43.44
C THR A 262 8.59 3.05 -42.28
N ARG A 263 9.61 2.40 -41.72
CA ARG A 263 9.53 1.49 -40.58
C ARG A 263 9.18 2.24 -39.28
N GLY A 264 8.12 1.85 -38.56
CA GLY A 264 7.55 2.64 -37.45
C GLY A 264 6.57 1.96 -36.48
N TYR A 265 5.40 1.53 -36.96
CA TYR A 265 4.11 1.79 -36.28
C TYR A 265 3.46 0.60 -35.56
N ASP A 266 2.89 0.75 -34.36
CA ASP A 266 2.14 -0.36 -33.74
C ASP A 266 0.71 -0.54 -34.30
N LEU A 267 -0.01 -1.59 -33.87
CA LEU A 267 -1.36 -1.89 -34.36
C LEU A 267 -2.38 -0.76 -34.07
N SER A 268 -2.15 0.04 -33.03
CA SER A 268 -2.98 1.18 -32.64
C SER A 268 -2.65 2.45 -33.41
N ASP A 269 -1.36 2.71 -33.74
CA ASP A 269 -0.96 3.74 -34.70
C ASP A 269 -1.69 3.55 -36.04
N CYS A 270 -1.73 2.31 -36.52
CA CYS A 270 -2.36 1.97 -37.79
C CYS A 270 -3.87 2.24 -37.79
N ALA A 271 -4.58 1.91 -36.70
CA ALA A 271 -6.00 2.20 -36.56
C ALA A 271 -6.27 3.72 -36.49
N ALA A 272 -5.41 4.48 -35.79
CA ALA A 272 -5.50 5.94 -35.73
C ALA A 272 -5.26 6.58 -37.10
N LEU A 273 -4.31 6.07 -37.90
CA LEU A 273 -4.00 6.59 -39.22
C LEU A 273 -5.12 6.32 -40.24
N CYS A 274 -5.68 5.11 -40.30
CA CYS A 274 -6.81 4.82 -41.18
C CYS A 274 -8.04 5.70 -40.86
N THR A 275 -8.23 6.03 -39.58
CA THR A 275 -9.28 6.95 -39.13
C THR A 275 -9.07 8.38 -39.67
N GLN A 276 -7.83 8.86 -39.78
CA GLN A 276 -7.54 10.20 -40.33
C GLN A 276 -7.83 10.32 -41.83
N VAL A 277 -7.67 9.22 -42.59
CA VAL A 277 -8.01 9.16 -44.03
C VAL A 277 -9.43 8.64 -44.30
N ALA A 278 -10.25 8.50 -43.25
CA ALA A 278 -11.64 8.02 -43.32
C ALA A 278 -11.83 6.62 -43.97
N ALA A 279 -10.80 5.77 -43.95
CA ALA A 279 -10.84 4.42 -44.51
C ALA A 279 -10.99 3.35 -43.41
N PRO A 280 -11.72 2.25 -43.65
CA PRO A 280 -11.82 1.14 -42.70
C PRO A 280 -10.47 0.43 -42.50
N PHE A 281 -10.17 0.08 -41.25
CA PHE A 281 -8.96 -0.65 -40.88
C PHE A 281 -9.15 -2.16 -41.07
N LEU A 282 -8.21 -2.81 -41.77
CA LEU A 282 -8.15 -4.27 -41.93
C LEU A 282 -6.78 -4.80 -41.52
N THR A 283 -6.77 -5.72 -40.55
CA THR A 283 -5.57 -6.48 -40.19
C THR A 283 -5.44 -7.70 -41.10
N TRP A 284 -4.38 -7.76 -41.92
CA TRP A 284 -4.03 -8.97 -42.65
C TRP A 284 -2.76 -9.58 -42.08
N ILE A 285 -2.86 -10.82 -41.60
CA ILE A 285 -1.73 -11.60 -41.10
C ILE A 285 -1.45 -12.68 -42.14
N ASN A 286 -0.35 -12.52 -42.89
CA ASN A 286 0.13 -13.58 -43.77
C ASN A 286 0.66 -14.72 -42.89
N ALA A 287 0.10 -15.92 -43.02
CA ALA A 287 0.48 -17.08 -42.21
C ALA A 287 1.76 -17.77 -42.74
N ALA A 288 2.84 -17.01 -42.87
CA ALA A 288 4.20 -17.50 -43.07
C ALA A 288 5.05 -17.12 -41.84
N PRO A 289 5.85 -18.04 -41.27
CA PRO A 289 6.33 -17.91 -39.89
C PRO A 289 7.40 -16.84 -39.62
N GLU A 290 7.87 -16.09 -40.63
CA GLU A 290 9.04 -15.18 -40.49
C GLU A 290 8.88 -13.78 -41.15
N GLU A 291 7.70 -13.39 -41.65
CA GLU A 291 7.51 -12.08 -42.29
C GLU A 291 6.61 -11.08 -41.53
N LEU A 292 6.89 -9.79 -41.75
CA LEU A 292 6.40 -8.65 -40.97
C LEU A 292 4.89 -8.42 -41.11
N ALA A 293 4.21 -8.17 -40.00
CA ALA A 293 2.85 -7.62 -40.01
C ALA A 293 2.85 -6.25 -40.73
N SER A 294 1.91 -6.07 -41.66
CA SER A 294 1.78 -4.85 -42.47
C SER A 294 0.40 -4.25 -42.28
N CYS A 295 0.32 -2.92 -42.14
CA CYS A 295 -0.94 -2.22 -41.95
C CYS A 295 -1.49 -1.68 -43.27
N TRP A 296 -2.79 -1.89 -43.50
CA TRP A 296 -3.48 -1.47 -44.72
C TRP A 296 -4.72 -0.62 -44.36
N CYS A 297 -4.82 0.54 -45.02
CA CYS A 297 -6.01 1.39 -45.02
C CYS A 297 -6.53 1.43 -46.46
N ALA A 298 -7.72 0.88 -46.72
CA ALA A 298 -8.31 0.83 -48.06
C ALA A 298 -9.82 1.04 -47.97
N ASP A 299 -10.43 1.67 -48.98
CA ASP A 299 -11.89 1.75 -49.08
C ASP A 299 -12.45 0.33 -49.33
N GLN A 300 -13.61 0.03 -48.73
CA GLN A 300 -14.24 -1.27 -48.83
C GLN A 300 -14.70 -1.62 -50.26
N THR A 301 -14.83 -0.61 -51.13
CA THR A 301 -15.28 -0.75 -52.52
C THR A 301 -14.22 -1.35 -53.47
N ASP A 302 -12.93 -1.07 -53.25
CA ASP A 302 -11.83 -1.60 -54.09
C ASP A 302 -11.55 -3.11 -53.88
N ILE A 303 -12.03 -3.70 -52.79
CA ILE A 303 -11.62 -5.04 -52.33
C ILE A 303 -12.37 -6.18 -53.06
N THR A 304 -13.39 -5.86 -53.86
CA THR A 304 -14.27 -6.87 -54.51
C THR A 304 -13.56 -7.80 -55.51
N ASN A 305 -12.34 -7.47 -55.97
CA ASN A 305 -11.58 -8.26 -56.94
C ASN A 305 -10.21 -8.79 -56.45
N MET A 306 -9.97 -8.90 -55.14
CA MET A 306 -8.83 -9.68 -54.62
C MET A 306 -9.10 -11.20 -54.67
N TRP A 307 -9.11 -11.77 -55.88
CA TRP A 307 -8.98 -13.21 -56.08
C TRP A 307 -7.51 -13.61 -56.10
N VAL A 308 -7.09 -14.45 -55.15
CA VAL A 308 -5.86 -15.24 -55.28
C VAL A 308 -6.17 -16.43 -56.20
N GLY A 309 -6.20 -16.15 -57.51
CA GLY A 309 -6.41 -17.12 -58.58
C GLY A 309 -5.15 -17.27 -59.44
N ASP A 310 -4.98 -18.44 -60.04
CA ASP A 310 -3.80 -18.79 -60.85
C ASP A 310 -3.56 -17.87 -62.05
N TRP A 311 -2.30 -17.85 -62.49
CA TRP A 311 -1.76 -16.96 -63.51
C TRP A 311 -2.49 -17.02 -64.87
N ALA A 312 -2.79 -15.85 -65.43
CA ALA A 312 -2.95 -15.66 -66.88
C ALA A 312 -2.38 -14.29 -67.30
N PRO A 313 -1.47 -14.22 -68.29
CA PRO A 313 -0.94 -12.95 -68.78
C PRO A 313 -1.78 -12.39 -69.93
N GLY A 314 -2.10 -11.09 -69.87
CA GLY A 314 -2.41 -10.32 -71.09
C GLY A 314 -3.71 -9.52 -71.12
N THR A 315 -3.77 -8.42 -70.37
CA THR A 315 -4.38 -7.15 -70.83
C THR A 315 -3.78 -6.00 -70.01
N LEU A 316 -3.33 -4.93 -70.68
CA LEU A 316 -2.82 -3.72 -70.03
C LEU A 316 -3.98 -2.72 -69.89
N SER A 317 -4.68 -2.77 -68.76
CA SER A 317 -5.56 -1.68 -68.32
C SER A 317 -4.75 -0.74 -67.42
N VAL A 318 -4.49 0.48 -67.91
CA VAL A 318 -3.88 1.55 -67.10
C VAL A 318 -5.01 2.33 -66.43
N THR A 319 -5.25 2.05 -65.16
CA THR A 319 -6.25 2.78 -64.35
C THR A 319 -5.61 3.99 -63.70
N TYR A 320 -5.98 5.19 -64.14
CA TYR A 320 -5.61 6.43 -63.46
C TYR A 320 -6.65 6.79 -62.41
N SER A 321 -6.27 6.76 -61.13
CA SER A 321 -7.12 7.29 -60.04
C SER A 321 -6.79 8.76 -59.81
N MET A 322 -7.78 9.63 -59.98
CA MET A 322 -7.62 11.08 -59.78
C MET A 322 -8.12 11.50 -58.40
N SER A 323 -7.33 12.32 -57.69
CA SER A 323 -7.82 12.97 -56.48
C SER A 323 -8.82 14.08 -56.81
N LYS A 324 -9.69 14.39 -55.86
CA LYS A 324 -10.81 15.35 -56.00
C LYS A 324 -10.40 16.81 -56.20
N GLU A 325 -9.11 17.10 -56.37
CA GLU A 325 -8.53 18.44 -56.38
C GLU A 325 -7.72 18.77 -57.65
N LEU A 326 -7.58 17.82 -58.59
CA LEU A 326 -6.87 18.04 -59.86
C LEU A 326 -7.79 18.51 -60.98
N THR A 327 -7.32 19.48 -61.78
CA THR A 327 -8.03 19.98 -62.96
C THR A 327 -7.61 19.25 -64.24
N CYS A 328 -8.48 19.21 -65.25
CA CYS A 328 -8.18 18.58 -66.55
C CYS A 328 -6.95 19.21 -67.25
N ALA A 329 -6.65 20.49 -66.98
CA ALA A 329 -5.47 21.16 -67.51
C ALA A 329 -4.15 20.63 -66.90
N GLU A 330 -4.16 20.27 -65.62
CA GLU A 330 -3.01 19.67 -64.93
C GLU A 330 -2.81 18.21 -65.38
N VAL A 331 -3.90 17.48 -65.63
CA VAL A 331 -3.87 16.11 -66.16
C VAL A 331 -3.31 16.08 -67.59
N ALA A 332 -3.79 16.98 -68.47
CA ALA A 332 -3.31 17.07 -69.85
C ALA A 332 -1.83 17.47 -69.98
N ALA A 333 -1.26 18.12 -68.97
CA ALA A 333 0.17 18.45 -68.92
C ALA A 333 1.06 17.29 -68.42
N ALA A 334 0.47 16.28 -67.74
CA ALA A 334 1.19 15.18 -67.13
C ALA A 334 1.25 13.90 -68.01
N VAL A 335 0.37 13.77 -69.01
CA VAL A 335 0.31 12.61 -69.91
C VAL A 335 1.09 12.89 -71.21
N PRO A 336 2.08 12.06 -71.61
CA PRO A 336 2.93 12.34 -72.78
C PRO A 336 2.24 12.33 -74.16
N ASP A 337 1.05 11.75 -74.27
CA ASP A 337 0.24 11.71 -75.49
C ASP A 337 -1.10 12.42 -75.20
N ASN A 338 -1.30 13.58 -75.82
CA ASN A 338 -2.39 14.49 -75.45
C ASN A 338 -3.77 14.06 -75.96
N THR A 339 -3.82 13.08 -76.87
CA THR A 339 -5.05 12.62 -77.54
C THR A 339 -6.07 12.04 -76.58
N PHE A 340 -5.62 11.30 -75.56
CA PHE A 340 -6.50 10.65 -74.58
C PHE A 340 -7.26 11.66 -73.69
N ALA A 341 -6.65 12.81 -73.39
CA ALA A 341 -7.24 13.85 -72.56
C ALA A 341 -8.19 14.77 -73.33
N THR A 342 -8.00 14.95 -74.64
CA THR A 342 -8.89 15.77 -75.47
C THR A 342 -10.19 15.07 -75.84
N ASP A 343 -10.17 13.75 -75.98
CA ASP A 343 -11.33 13.00 -76.50
C ASP A 343 -12.39 12.66 -75.43
N ASN A 344 -12.11 12.90 -74.15
CA ASN A 344 -12.92 12.41 -73.01
C ASN A 344 -13.40 13.48 -72.01
N CYS A 345 -13.18 14.78 -72.25
CA CYS A 345 -13.61 15.91 -71.39
C CYS A 345 -14.35 17.00 -72.20
N VAL A 346 -15.42 17.65 -71.66
CA VAL A 346 -16.35 18.53 -72.43
C VAL A 346 -16.98 19.62 -71.53
N ASP A 347 -16.88 20.97 -71.74
CA ASP A 347 -16.99 22.07 -70.68
C ASP A 347 -18.08 23.22 -70.63
N VAL A 348 -18.60 23.54 -69.39
CA VAL A 348 -19.92 24.09 -68.88
C VAL A 348 -20.36 25.59 -69.00
N THR A 349 -21.69 25.90 -69.02
CA THR A 349 -22.31 27.22 -68.64
C THR A 349 -23.80 27.19 -68.11
N PHE A 350 -24.39 28.34 -67.75
CA PHE A 350 -25.78 28.54 -67.26
C PHE A 350 -26.49 29.71 -68.00
N THR A 351 -27.80 29.59 -68.26
CA THR A 351 -28.66 30.68 -68.80
C THR A 351 -30.07 30.62 -68.21
N ASP A 352 -30.74 31.77 -68.02
CA ASP A 352 -32.14 31.91 -67.60
C ASP A 352 -32.57 31.10 -66.36
N GLY A 353 -31.67 30.98 -65.38
CA GLY A 353 -31.96 30.32 -64.09
C GLY A 353 -31.97 28.79 -64.13
N VAL A 354 -31.54 28.18 -65.24
CA VAL A 354 -31.41 26.72 -65.40
C VAL A 354 -29.95 26.35 -65.68
N CYS A 355 -29.49 25.27 -65.07
CA CYS A 355 -28.18 24.67 -65.37
C CYS A 355 -28.23 24.00 -66.75
N ALA A 356 -27.34 24.38 -67.66
CA ALA A 356 -27.30 23.85 -69.02
C ALA A 356 -25.91 23.27 -69.31
N ARG A 357 -25.77 21.99 -68.97
CA ARG A 357 -24.52 21.24 -69.05
C ARG A 357 -23.81 21.44 -70.37
N ILE A 358 -22.49 21.50 -70.28
CA ILE A 358 -21.62 21.18 -71.40
C ILE A 358 -20.53 20.28 -70.81
N SER A 359 -19.82 20.75 -69.76
CA SER A 359 -19.42 19.92 -68.61
C SER A 359 -20.43 20.10 -67.48
N ASP A 360 -20.31 19.23 -66.50
CA ASP A 360 -19.47 19.43 -65.32
C ASP A 360 -18.44 18.30 -65.40
N GLY A 361 -17.13 18.53 -65.22
CA GLY A 361 -16.06 17.62 -65.68
C GLY A 361 -16.38 16.15 -65.38
N GLY A 362 -16.85 15.41 -66.39
CA GLY A 362 -17.47 14.11 -66.19
C GLY A 362 -16.43 13.03 -65.97
N GLU A 363 -16.81 11.96 -65.29
CA GLU A 363 -15.98 10.75 -65.27
C GLU A 363 -15.72 10.27 -66.70
N CYS A 364 -14.44 10.16 -67.08
CA CYS A 364 -14.03 9.63 -68.37
C CYS A 364 -14.27 8.11 -68.39
N TYR A 365 -15.42 7.66 -68.90
CA TYR A 365 -15.70 6.25 -69.08
C TYR A 365 -15.01 5.71 -70.33
N ALA A 366 -14.20 4.66 -70.18
CA ALA A 366 -13.70 3.89 -71.31
C ALA A 366 -14.86 3.13 -71.99
N PRO A 367 -14.85 2.99 -73.34
CA PRO A 367 -15.83 2.15 -74.02
C PRO A 367 -15.62 0.68 -73.66
N LEU A 368 -16.73 0.01 -73.28
CA LEU A 368 -16.81 -1.44 -73.23
C LEU A 368 -17.13 -1.97 -74.63
N ASP A 369 -16.13 -2.49 -75.34
CA ASP A 369 -16.35 -3.34 -76.51
C ASP A 369 -16.84 -4.74 -76.08
N LEU A 370 -17.73 -5.31 -76.90
CA LEU A 370 -18.33 -6.65 -76.78
C LEU A 370 -17.64 -7.67 -77.71
#